data_AF-A0A975SI06-F1
#
_entry.id   AF-A0A975SI06-F1
#
_cell.length_a   1.000
_cell.length_b   1.000
_cell.length_c   1.000
_cell.angle_alpha   90.00
_cell.angle_beta   90.00
_cell.angle_gamma   90.00
#
_symmetry.space_group_name_H-M   'P 1'
#
loop_
_entity.id
_entity.type
_entity.pdbx_description
1 polymer ?
#
loop_
_entity_poly.entity_id
_entity_poly.type
_entity_poly.pdbx_seq_one_letter_code
_entity_poly.pdbx_strand_id
1 'polypeptide(L)'
;MTDSIAAQAHYQVRFGRGAEGLAVVGAAADVIVYVDVLPGVDGEFTEAVEVAVPSIRADLATRTAAAEWMLAQQVARGSRVSVAVIAASDGAEDTLGAGAVIDALATLGIDFSSPEAAVVCAAFTSLERAVGHLLTASVAGRALVEAGRVDLVSAASGIDSRQGVVA
;
A
#
# COMPACT_ATOMS: atom_id res chain seq x y z
N MET A 1 14.96 -1.36 18.03
CA MET A 1 13.64 -1.30 17.34
C MET A 1 12.95 0.07 17.45
N THR A 2 13.28 0.92 18.44
CA THR A 2 12.77 2.30 18.54
C THR A 2 13.35 3.26 17.49
N ASP A 3 14.52 2.92 16.93
CA ASP A 3 15.30 3.77 16.02
C ASP A 3 14.63 4.01 14.65
N SER A 4 13.87 3.02 14.16
CA SER A 4 13.22 3.09 12.84
C SER A 4 12.03 4.07 12.81
N ILE A 5 11.26 4.16 13.90
CA ILE A 5 10.14 5.12 14.03
C ILE A 5 10.67 6.55 13.99
N ALA A 6 11.71 6.83 14.77
CA ALA A 6 12.32 8.16 14.86
C ALA A 6 12.87 8.61 13.49
N ALA A 7 13.42 7.70 12.69
CA ALA A 7 13.96 8.01 11.38
C ALA A 7 12.88 8.46 10.37
N GLN A 8 11.69 7.84 10.39
CA GLN A 8 10.63 8.16 9.43
C GLN A 8 9.62 9.20 9.92
N ALA A 9 9.54 9.47 11.24
CA ALA A 9 8.52 10.36 11.82
C ALA A 9 8.54 11.80 11.28
N HIS A 10 9.68 12.26 10.76
CA HIS A 10 9.78 13.59 10.15
C HIS A 10 9.02 13.70 8.81
N TYR A 11 8.86 12.59 8.09
CA TYR A 11 8.31 12.58 6.74
C TYR A 11 6.78 12.50 6.74
N GLN A 12 6.17 13.03 5.68
CA GLN A 12 4.74 12.99 5.46
C GLN A 12 4.28 11.62 4.97
N VAL A 13 5.00 11.06 3.99
CA VAL A 13 4.72 9.72 3.45
C VAL A 13 5.75 8.75 4.01
N ARG A 14 5.26 7.70 4.67
CA ARG A 14 6.09 6.71 5.35
C ARG A 14 5.72 5.31 4.89
N PHE A 15 6.64 4.37 5.06
CA PHE A 15 6.45 3.01 4.62
C PHE A 15 6.81 2.00 5.70
N GLY A 16 5.97 0.97 5.83
CA GLY A 16 6.17 -0.17 6.72
C GLY A 16 5.58 -1.45 6.12
N ARG A 17 5.84 -2.58 6.79
CA ARG A 17 5.39 -3.91 6.35
C ARG A 17 4.83 -4.72 7.51
N GLY A 18 3.77 -5.47 7.23
CA GLY A 18 3.14 -6.37 8.17
C GLY A 18 2.72 -5.72 9.49
N ALA A 19 2.51 -6.57 10.50
CA ALA A 19 2.10 -6.13 11.83
C ALA A 19 3.14 -5.25 12.52
N GLU A 20 4.43 -5.51 12.31
CA GLU A 20 5.50 -4.69 12.90
C GLU A 20 5.47 -3.28 12.32
N GLY A 21 5.48 -3.14 10.99
CA GLY A 21 5.40 -1.84 10.33
C GLY A 21 4.13 -1.08 10.72
N LEU A 22 3.00 -1.77 10.88
CA LEU A 22 1.78 -1.17 11.37
C LEU A 22 1.93 -0.62 12.79
N ALA A 23 2.47 -1.43 13.72
CA ALA A 23 2.67 -1.04 15.12
C ALA A 23 3.69 0.09 15.30
N VAL A 24 4.66 0.18 14.38
CA VAL A 24 5.84 1.05 14.47
C VAL A 24 5.63 2.33 13.67
N VAL A 25 5.38 2.21 12.36
CA VAL A 25 5.21 3.33 11.43
C VAL A 25 3.79 3.88 11.48
N GLY A 26 2.80 2.98 11.54
CA GLY A 26 1.37 3.35 11.60
C GLY A 26 1.01 4.11 12.87
N ALA A 27 1.53 3.70 14.03
CA ALA A 27 1.24 4.34 15.32
C ALA A 27 1.70 5.81 15.40
N ALA A 28 2.60 6.24 14.53
CA ALA A 28 3.10 7.62 14.48
C ALA A 28 2.46 8.45 13.35
N ALA A 29 1.63 7.85 12.50
CA ALA A 29 0.98 8.52 11.36
C ALA A 29 -0.44 8.97 11.72
N ASP A 30 -0.92 10.01 11.05
CA ASP A 30 -2.26 10.52 11.26
C ASP A 30 -3.32 9.64 10.58
N VAL A 31 -2.94 8.96 9.49
CA VAL A 31 -3.79 8.01 8.76
C VAL A 31 -2.97 6.84 8.22
N ILE A 32 -3.66 5.73 7.91
CA ILE A 32 -3.03 4.50 7.43
C ILE A 32 -3.66 4.06 6.11
N VAL A 33 -2.81 3.67 5.15
CA VAL A 33 -3.23 2.95 3.95
C VAL A 33 -2.64 1.55 4.03
N TYR A 34 -3.49 0.56 4.30
CA TYR A 34 -3.09 -0.84 4.38
C TYR A 34 -3.20 -1.48 2.98
N VAL A 35 -2.08 -1.98 2.45
CA VAL A 35 -1.96 -2.42 1.07
C VAL A 35 -1.85 -3.94 1.01
N ASP A 36 -2.84 -4.57 0.38
CA ASP A 36 -2.95 -6.02 0.27
C ASP A 36 -3.41 -6.36 -1.15
N VAL A 37 -2.49 -6.89 -1.97
CA VAL A 37 -2.67 -6.97 -3.43
C VAL A 37 -3.26 -8.30 -3.87
N LEU A 38 -2.82 -9.41 -3.26
CA LEU A 38 -3.30 -10.75 -3.59
C LEU A 38 -3.90 -11.41 -2.35
N PRO A 39 -5.12 -11.97 -2.45
CA PRO A 39 -5.67 -12.75 -1.35
C PRO A 39 -4.92 -14.09 -1.20
N GLY A 40 -5.15 -14.75 -0.08
CA GLY A 40 -4.81 -16.15 0.13
C GLY A 40 -5.49 -17.09 -0.87
N VAL A 41 -5.10 -18.37 -0.85
CA VAL A 41 -5.64 -19.40 -1.76
C VAL A 41 -7.14 -19.68 -1.54
N ASP A 42 -7.62 -19.44 -0.33
CA ASP A 42 -9.03 -19.41 0.06
C ASP A 42 -9.81 -18.23 -0.56
N GLY A 43 -9.10 -17.23 -1.10
CA GLY A 43 -9.66 -16.00 -1.64
C GLY A 43 -9.87 -14.93 -0.59
N GLU A 44 -9.36 -15.12 0.63
CA GLU A 44 -9.46 -14.15 1.71
C GLU A 44 -8.24 -13.24 1.74
N PHE A 45 -8.47 -11.96 1.95
CA PHE A 45 -7.38 -11.02 2.17
C PHE A 45 -7.00 -10.98 3.65
N THR A 46 -5.80 -10.50 3.96
CA THR A 46 -5.33 -10.33 5.34
C THR A 46 -6.33 -9.50 6.12
N GLU A 47 -6.78 -9.98 7.28
CA GLU A 47 -7.74 -9.24 8.09
C GLU A 47 -7.23 -7.84 8.40
N ALA A 48 -8.11 -6.85 8.25
CA ALA A 48 -7.77 -5.48 8.59
C ALA A 48 -7.55 -5.40 10.09
N VAL A 49 -6.37 -4.93 10.50
CA VAL A 49 -6.08 -4.68 11.90
C VAL A 49 -6.84 -3.43 12.32
N GLU A 50 -7.62 -3.53 13.39
CA GLU A 50 -8.33 -2.39 13.96
C GLU A 50 -7.31 -1.37 14.49
N VAL A 51 -7.38 -0.14 13.95
CA VAL A 51 -6.49 0.96 14.29
C VAL A 51 -7.30 2.17 14.73
N ALA A 52 -6.76 2.95 15.67
CA ALA A 52 -7.45 4.10 16.25
C ALA A 52 -7.48 5.35 15.35
N VAL A 53 -6.73 5.33 14.24
CA VAL A 53 -6.64 6.42 13.27
C VAL A 53 -7.43 6.05 12.01
N PRO A 54 -7.90 7.02 11.21
CA PRO A 54 -8.54 6.71 9.94
C PRO A 54 -7.65 5.82 9.08
N SER A 55 -8.21 4.72 8.59
CA SER A 55 -7.52 3.76 7.74
C SER A 55 -8.36 3.38 6.54
N ILE A 56 -7.72 2.92 5.48
CA ILE A 56 -8.37 2.28 4.32
C ILE A 56 -7.55 1.07 3.88
N ARG A 57 -8.20 0.14 3.18
CA ARG A 57 -7.49 -0.86 2.35
C ARG A 57 -7.31 -0.33 0.93
N ALA A 58 -6.14 -0.58 0.35
CA ALA A 58 -5.85 -0.28 -1.04
C ALA A 58 -5.05 -1.40 -1.73
N ASP A 59 -5.01 -1.37 -3.05
CA ASP A 59 -4.17 -2.20 -3.90
C ASP A 59 -3.84 -1.45 -5.20
N LEU A 60 -3.36 -2.16 -6.21
CA LEU A 60 -3.10 -1.59 -7.55
C LEU A 60 -4.37 -1.03 -8.21
N ALA A 61 -5.53 -1.65 -7.97
CA ALA A 61 -6.80 -1.29 -8.57
C ALA A 61 -7.42 -0.02 -7.97
N THR A 62 -7.02 0.38 -6.77
CA THR A 62 -7.53 1.58 -6.09
C THR A 62 -6.45 2.57 -5.69
N ARG A 63 -5.25 2.51 -6.29
CA ARG A 63 -4.12 3.36 -5.88
C ARG A 63 -4.44 4.86 -5.98
N THR A 64 -5.12 5.31 -7.03
CA THR A 64 -5.51 6.72 -7.18
C THR A 64 -6.60 7.09 -6.17
N ALA A 65 -7.58 6.22 -5.97
CA ALA A 65 -8.64 6.45 -4.98
C ALA A 65 -8.08 6.54 -3.54
N ALA A 66 -7.02 5.80 -3.22
CA ALA A 66 -6.32 5.90 -1.93
C ALA A 66 -5.61 7.24 -1.77
N ALA A 67 -4.96 7.73 -2.82
CA ALA A 67 -4.31 9.04 -2.82
C ALA A 67 -5.33 10.18 -2.69
N GLU A 68 -6.46 10.10 -3.40
CA GLU A 68 -7.57 11.05 -3.29
C GLU A 68 -8.18 11.05 -1.89
N TRP A 69 -8.36 9.87 -1.30
CA TRP A 69 -8.82 9.75 0.08
C TRP A 69 -7.86 10.45 1.06
N MET A 70 -6.55 10.22 0.94
CA MET A 70 -5.54 10.89 1.76
C MET A 70 -5.59 12.42 1.58
N LEU A 71 -5.72 12.90 0.35
CA LEU A 71 -5.89 14.32 0.07
C LEU A 71 -7.15 14.89 0.75
N ALA A 72 -8.25 14.15 0.73
CA ALA A 72 -9.48 14.55 1.43
C ALA A 72 -9.28 14.64 2.95
N GLN A 73 -8.51 13.73 3.56
CA GLN A 73 -8.15 13.82 4.98
C GLN A 73 -7.35 15.10 5.28
N GLN A 74 -6.38 15.43 4.42
CA GLN A 74 -5.59 16.66 4.56
C GLN A 74 -6.44 17.92 4.43
N VAL A 75 -7.35 17.97 3.45
CA VAL A 75 -8.28 19.08 3.27
C VAL A 75 -9.20 19.23 4.49
N ALA A 76 -9.77 18.13 4.99
CA ALA A 76 -10.66 18.15 6.14
C ALA A 76 -9.96 18.64 7.42
N ARG A 77 -8.69 18.30 7.60
CA ARG A 77 -7.90 18.76 8.75
C ARG A 77 -7.42 20.21 8.64
N GLY A 78 -7.29 20.74 7.42
CA GLY A 78 -6.76 22.08 7.16
C GLY A 78 -5.26 22.24 7.52
N SER A 79 -4.56 21.13 7.73
CA SER A 79 -3.13 21.08 8.04
C SER A 79 -2.51 19.82 7.42
N ARG A 80 -1.18 19.76 7.35
CA ARG A 80 -0.46 18.60 6.81
C ARG A 80 -0.86 17.33 7.59
N VAL A 81 -1.25 16.29 6.87
CA VAL A 81 -1.55 14.96 7.40
C VAL A 81 -0.42 14.02 6.99
N SER A 82 0.10 13.25 7.94
CA SER A 82 1.05 12.17 7.66
C SER A 82 0.32 10.86 7.36
N VAL A 83 0.85 10.08 6.42
CA VAL A 83 0.30 8.79 6.00
C VAL A 83 1.36 7.70 6.16
N ALA A 84 0.96 6.59 6.79
CA ALA A 84 1.72 5.36 6.75
C ALA A 84 1.11 4.42 5.70
N VAL A 85 1.88 4.12 4.65
CA VAL A 85 1.53 3.08 3.67
C VAL A 85 2.14 1.77 4.16
N ILE A 86 1.29 0.82 4.53
CA ILE A 86 1.70 -0.45 5.15
C ILE A 86 1.39 -1.59 4.20
N ALA A 87 2.42 -2.24 3.67
CA ALA A 87 2.25 -3.50 2.94
C ALA A 87 1.77 -4.60 3.91
N ALA A 88 0.77 -5.38 3.52
CA ALA A 88 0.19 -6.42 4.36
C ALA A 88 1.21 -7.52 4.71
N SER A 89 2.10 -7.82 3.78
CA SER A 89 3.20 -8.77 3.94
C SER A 89 4.54 -8.23 3.43
N ASP A 90 5.59 -9.05 3.58
CA ASP A 90 6.89 -8.84 2.94
C ASP A 90 6.91 -9.28 1.46
N GLY A 91 5.76 -9.71 0.93
CA GLY A 91 5.59 -10.14 -0.45
C GLY A 91 5.96 -9.08 -1.48
N ALA A 92 6.41 -9.55 -2.64
CA ALA A 92 6.75 -8.67 -3.76
C ALA A 92 5.50 -7.92 -4.28
N GLU A 93 4.35 -8.60 -4.29
CA GLU A 93 3.05 -8.05 -4.66
C GLU A 93 2.64 -6.87 -3.79
N ASP A 94 2.66 -7.00 -2.46
CA ASP A 94 2.24 -5.92 -1.55
C ASP A 94 3.26 -4.78 -1.54
N THR A 95 4.55 -5.08 -1.71
CA THR A 95 5.57 -4.06 -1.95
C THR A 95 5.22 -3.23 -3.18
N LEU A 96 4.89 -3.92 -4.28
CA LEU A 96 4.62 -3.28 -5.56
C LEU A 96 3.34 -2.45 -5.49
N GLY A 97 2.30 -2.96 -4.84
CA GLY A 97 1.07 -2.22 -4.56
C GLY A 97 1.32 -0.98 -3.70
N ALA A 98 2.14 -1.10 -2.65
CA ALA A 98 2.47 0.04 -1.79
C ALA A 98 3.23 1.12 -2.57
N GLY A 99 4.15 0.72 -3.46
CA GLY A 99 4.83 1.64 -4.36
C GLY A 99 3.86 2.35 -5.31
N ALA A 100 2.84 1.65 -5.79
CA ALA A 100 1.79 2.21 -6.64
C ALA A 100 0.95 3.28 -5.93
N VAL A 101 0.61 3.04 -4.67
CA VAL A 101 -0.09 4.01 -3.82
C VAL A 101 0.80 5.24 -3.56
N ILE A 102 2.09 5.04 -3.24
CA ILE A 102 3.03 6.14 -3.00
C ILE A 102 3.25 6.98 -4.26
N ASP A 103 3.34 6.36 -5.44
CA ASP A 103 3.40 7.05 -6.72
C ASP A 103 2.13 7.90 -6.97
N ALA A 104 0.95 7.36 -6.67
CA ALA A 104 -0.31 8.09 -6.77
C ALA A 104 -0.36 9.29 -5.80
N LEU A 105 0.16 9.14 -4.57
CA LEU A 105 0.30 10.24 -3.61
C LEU A 105 1.22 11.34 -4.14
N ALA A 106 2.38 10.96 -4.69
CA ALA A 106 3.33 11.90 -5.28
C ALA A 106 2.72 12.66 -6.46
N THR A 107 1.89 12.01 -7.28
CA THR A 107 1.14 12.65 -8.38
C THR A 107 0.21 13.77 -7.89
N LEU A 108 -0.33 13.66 -6.67
CA LEU A 108 -1.14 14.70 -6.03
C LEU A 108 -0.32 15.73 -5.23
N GLY A 109 1.01 15.69 -5.32
CA GLY A 109 1.91 16.59 -4.58
C GLY A 109 2.10 16.22 -3.11
N ILE A 110 1.73 15.00 -2.70
CA ILE A 110 1.99 14.45 -1.36
C ILE A 110 3.25 13.59 -1.47
N ASP A 111 4.42 14.24 -1.58
CA ASP A 111 5.68 13.60 -2.00
C ASP A 111 6.82 13.74 -0.98
N PHE A 112 6.57 14.35 0.18
CA PHE A 112 7.57 14.43 1.26
C PHE A 112 7.75 13.07 1.94
N SER A 113 8.45 12.19 1.22
CA SER A 113 8.55 10.76 1.47
C SER A 113 9.80 10.41 2.27
N SER A 114 9.67 9.41 3.15
CA SER A 114 10.82 8.76 3.77
C SER A 114 11.69 8.05 2.72
N PRO A 115 12.98 7.77 3.02
CA PRO A 115 13.82 6.97 2.14
C PRO A 115 13.20 5.61 1.80
N GLU A 116 12.55 4.96 2.76
CA GLU A 116 11.86 3.68 2.58
C GLU A 116 10.70 3.80 1.60
N ALA A 117 9.87 4.84 1.74
CA ALA A 117 8.77 5.11 0.82
C ALA A 117 9.28 5.44 -0.60
N ALA A 118 10.36 6.21 -0.71
CA ALA A 118 10.97 6.58 -1.98
C ALA A 118 11.52 5.35 -2.75
N VAL A 119 12.19 4.42 -2.06
CA VAL A 119 12.71 3.18 -2.67
C VAL A 119 11.57 2.34 -3.23
N VAL A 120 10.49 2.17 -2.48
CA VAL A 120 9.34 1.35 -2.89
C VAL A 120 8.57 2.01 -4.05
N CYS A 121 8.41 3.33 -4.02
CA CYS A 121 7.87 4.10 -5.13
C CYS A 121 8.71 3.93 -6.42
N ALA A 122 10.04 4.05 -6.32
CA ALA A 122 10.96 3.86 -7.44
C ALA A 122 10.90 2.43 -8.01
N ALA A 123 10.72 1.42 -7.14
CA ALA A 123 10.54 0.04 -7.56
C ALA A 123 9.25 -0.12 -8.40
N PHE A 124 8.12 0.42 -7.93
CA PHE A 124 6.88 0.38 -8.70
C PHE A 124 7.00 1.11 -10.04
N THR A 125 7.45 2.37 -10.04
CA THR A 125 7.54 3.17 -11.27
C THR A 125 8.45 2.51 -12.32
N SER A 126 9.53 1.85 -11.91
CA SER A 126 10.42 1.10 -12.81
C SER A 126 9.80 -0.21 -13.33
N LEU A 127 8.87 -0.80 -12.59
CA LEU A 127 8.30 -2.13 -12.85
C LEU A 127 6.84 -2.09 -13.29
N GLU A 128 6.22 -0.92 -13.38
CA GLU A 128 4.80 -0.73 -13.63
C GLU A 128 4.30 -1.50 -14.86
N ARG A 129 5.08 -1.48 -15.94
CA ARG A 129 4.75 -2.18 -17.19
C ARG A 129 4.82 -3.71 -17.10
N ALA A 130 5.44 -4.24 -16.05
CA ALA A 130 5.61 -5.66 -15.80
C ALA A 130 4.73 -6.20 -14.65
N VAL A 131 3.89 -5.37 -14.02
CA VAL A 131 3.09 -5.73 -12.83
C VAL A 131 2.37 -7.07 -12.98
N GLY A 132 1.66 -7.32 -14.08
CA GLY A 132 0.95 -8.59 -14.28
C GLY A 132 1.86 -9.83 -14.30
N HIS A 133 3.05 -9.71 -14.90
CA HIS A 133 4.05 -10.78 -14.91
C HIS A 133 4.65 -10.99 -13.51
N LEU A 134 4.90 -9.90 -12.78
CA LEU A 134 5.45 -9.95 -11.42
C LEU A 134 4.48 -10.58 -10.43
N LEU A 135 3.19 -10.21 -10.48
CA LEU A 135 2.16 -10.84 -9.66
C LEU A 135 2.05 -12.33 -9.97
N THR A 136 1.99 -12.71 -11.24
CA THR A 136 1.93 -14.14 -11.64
C THR A 136 3.15 -14.93 -11.18
N ALA A 137 4.33 -14.32 -11.21
CA ALA A 137 5.60 -14.96 -10.82
C ALA A 137 5.88 -14.92 -9.32
N SER A 138 5.15 -14.12 -8.54
CA SER A 138 5.36 -13.97 -7.10
C SER A 138 5.02 -15.25 -6.35
N VAL A 139 5.48 -15.38 -5.11
CA VAL A 139 5.19 -16.57 -4.28
C VAL A 139 3.67 -16.73 -4.08
N ALA A 140 2.98 -15.65 -3.71
CA ALA A 140 1.52 -15.65 -3.55
C ALA A 140 0.79 -15.92 -4.88
N GLY A 141 1.21 -15.29 -5.97
CA GLY A 141 0.60 -15.51 -7.27
C GLY A 141 0.78 -16.93 -7.80
N ARG A 142 1.96 -17.52 -7.61
CA ARG A 142 2.19 -18.94 -7.95
C ARG A 142 1.33 -19.88 -7.12
N ALA A 143 1.18 -19.62 -5.83
CA ALA A 143 0.29 -20.41 -4.97
C ALA A 143 -1.17 -20.35 -5.46
N LEU A 144 -1.65 -19.17 -5.85
CA LEU A 144 -2.98 -18.99 -6.45
C LEU A 144 -3.12 -19.74 -7.78
N VAL A 145 -2.12 -19.64 -8.67
CA VAL A 145 -2.13 -20.35 -9.96
C VAL A 145 -2.13 -21.87 -9.77
N GLU A 146 -1.33 -22.39 -8.84
CA GLU A 146 -1.30 -23.82 -8.49
C GLU A 146 -2.64 -24.28 -7.89
N ALA A 147 -3.35 -23.41 -7.18
CA ALA A 147 -4.71 -23.63 -6.69
C ALA A 147 -5.81 -23.43 -7.76
N GLY A 148 -5.46 -23.14 -9.02
CA GLY A 148 -6.42 -22.91 -10.10
C GLY A 148 -7.13 -21.55 -10.05
N ARG A 149 -6.58 -20.59 -9.30
CA ARG A 149 -7.16 -19.25 -9.05
C ARG A 149 -6.47 -18.14 -9.85
N VAL A 150 -6.14 -18.40 -11.11
CA VAL A 150 -5.49 -17.43 -12.01
C VAL A 150 -6.34 -16.18 -12.27
N ASP A 151 -7.66 -16.30 -12.12
CA ASP A 151 -8.63 -15.22 -12.20
C ASP A 151 -8.36 -14.14 -11.14
N LEU A 152 -8.01 -14.55 -9.91
CA LEU A 152 -7.69 -13.63 -8.82
C LEU A 152 -6.42 -12.82 -9.11
N VAL A 153 -5.37 -13.48 -9.62
CA VAL A 153 -4.12 -12.80 -10.02
C VAL A 153 -4.38 -11.81 -11.15
N SER A 154 -5.19 -12.21 -12.13
CA SER A 154 -5.54 -11.36 -13.28
C SER A 154 -6.32 -10.12 -12.83
N ALA A 155 -7.30 -10.30 -11.94
CA ALA A 155 -8.10 -9.20 -11.39
C ALA A 155 -7.23 -8.20 -10.60
N ALA A 156 -6.30 -8.69 -9.77
CA ALA A 156 -5.40 -7.86 -8.96
C ALA A 156 -4.41 -7.02 -9.78
N SER A 157 -4.12 -7.42 -11.04
CA SER A 157 -3.16 -6.71 -11.89
C SER A 157 -3.69 -5.41 -12.52
N GLY A 158 -5.01 -5.16 -12.44
CA GLY A 158 -5.63 -4.01 -13.07
C GLY A 158 -5.36 -2.71 -12.33
N ILE A 159 -4.49 -1.85 -12.86
CA ILE A 159 -4.19 -0.52 -12.29
C ILE A 159 -5.40 0.41 -12.42
N ASP A 160 -5.80 1.03 -11.30
CA ASP A 160 -6.92 1.99 -11.22
C ASP A 160 -8.23 1.47 -11.86
N SER A 161 -8.43 0.14 -11.81
CA SER A 161 -9.59 -0.53 -12.40
C SER A 161 -10.85 -0.44 -11.53
N ARG A 162 -10.72 0.02 -10.27
CA ARG A 162 -11.83 0.20 -9.32
C ARG A 162 -11.88 1.64 -8.81
N GLN A 163 -13.09 2.13 -8.57
CA GLN A 163 -13.33 3.46 -8.02
C GLN A 163 -13.57 3.40 -6.51
N GLY A 164 -13.05 4.39 -5.80
CA GLY A 164 -13.24 4.53 -4.36
C GLY A 164 -12.41 3.55 -3.52
N VAL A 165 -12.43 3.78 -2.21
CA VAL A 165 -11.78 2.95 -1.20
C VAL A 165 -12.74 2.74 -0.03
N VAL A 166 -12.62 1.60 0.64
CA VAL A 166 -13.39 1.29 1.84
C VAL A 166 -12.51 1.60 3.05
N ALA A 167 -13.03 2.42 3.95
CA ALA A 167 -12.43 2.76 5.23
C ALA A 167 -12.77 1.72 6.30
#